data_AF-A0A7C9LTR4-F1
#
_entry.id   AF-A0A7C9LTR4-F1
#
_cell.length_a   1.000
_cell.length_b   1.000
_cell.length_c   1.000
_cell.angle_alpha   90.00
_cell.angle_beta   90.00
_cell.angle_gamma   90.00
#
_symmetry.space_group_name_H-M   'P 1'
#
loop_
_entity.id
_entity.type
_entity.pdbx_description
1 polymer ?
#
loop_
_entity_poly.entity_id
_entity_poly.type
_entity_poly.pdbx_seq_one_letter_code
_entity_poly.pdbx_strand_id
1 'polypeptide(L)'
;MMDDEARTLDALARMNETALPPYDGADISAIIRRVVQRRTRIQQDLMAMTHDLALVAAQLRVLSTAPDAEAFTAREQIAVDFADGALALERARLSLDIATKDLEYLRYVLL
;
A
#
# COMPACT_ATOMS: atom_id res chain seq x y z
N MET A 1 17.55 -1.74 -21.04
CA MET A 1 18.17 -2.31 -19.83
C MET A 1 19.23 -1.40 -19.19
N MET A 2 19.68 -0.31 -19.84
CA MET A 2 20.64 0.64 -19.24
C MET A 2 20.01 1.69 -18.30
N ASP A 3 18.68 1.88 -18.33
CA ASP A 3 18.01 2.93 -17.54
C ASP A 3 17.91 2.63 -16.05
N ASP A 4 17.92 1.34 -15.66
CA ASP A 4 17.85 0.93 -14.26
C ASP A 4 19.20 1.08 -13.53
N GLU A 5 20.30 0.89 -14.27
CA GLU A 5 21.67 1.01 -13.74
C GLU A 5 22.04 2.48 -13.49
N ALA A 6 21.64 3.39 -14.39
CA ALA A 6 21.81 4.83 -14.21
C ALA A 6 20.99 5.38 -13.02
N ARG A 7 19.75 4.91 -12.85
CA ARG A 7 18.91 5.29 -11.68
C ARG A 7 19.47 4.77 -10.37
N THR A 8 20.06 3.57 -10.40
CA THR A 8 20.73 2.95 -9.25
C THR A 8 21.94 3.77 -8.81
N LEU A 9 22.81 4.13 -9.76
CA LEU A 9 24.00 4.93 -9.47
C LEU A 9 23.63 6.31 -8.94
N ASP A 10 22.56 6.91 -9.46
CA ASP A 10 22.02 8.18 -8.96
C ASP A 10 21.42 8.05 -7.54
N ALA A 11 20.69 6.98 -7.24
CA ALA A 11 20.18 6.71 -5.89
C ALA A 11 21.31 6.50 -4.87
N LEU A 12 22.34 5.74 -5.25
CA LEU A 12 23.53 5.51 -4.43
C LEU A 12 24.37 6.79 -4.27
N ALA A 13 24.50 7.60 -5.33
CA ALA A 13 25.20 8.89 -5.27
C ALA A 13 24.49 9.86 -4.32
N ARG A 14 23.16 9.98 -4.40
CA ARG A 14 22.34 10.80 -3.47
C ARG A 14 22.44 10.30 -2.03
N MET A 15 22.55 8.99 -1.81
CA MET A 15 22.80 8.41 -0.48
C MET A 15 24.22 8.73 0.03
N ASN A 16 25.21 8.80 -0.85
CA ASN A 16 26.59 9.11 -0.49
C ASN A 16 26.78 10.62 -0.25
N GLU A 17 26.09 11.46 -1.03
CA GLU A 17 26.03 12.92 -0.86
C GLU A 17 25.28 13.33 0.41
N THR A 18 24.34 12.50 0.88
CA THR A 18 23.66 12.73 2.15
C THR A 18 24.48 12.30 3.37
N ALA A 19 25.68 11.72 3.18
CA ALA A 19 26.70 11.38 4.17
C ALA A 19 26.16 11.47 5.60
N LEU A 20 25.22 10.58 5.93
CA LEU A 20 24.62 10.55 7.25
C LEU A 20 25.78 10.20 8.18
N PRO A 21 26.21 11.11 9.08
CA PRO A 21 27.20 10.74 10.09
C PRO A 21 26.68 9.50 10.82
N PRO A 22 27.55 8.64 11.38
CA PRO A 22 27.12 7.47 12.14
C PRO A 22 26.20 7.93 13.28
N TYR A 23 24.91 7.88 13.03
CA TYR A 23 23.86 8.29 13.96
C TYR A 23 23.63 7.07 14.84
N ASP A 24 24.20 7.10 16.05
CA ASP A 24 24.00 6.15 17.15
C ASP A 24 23.37 4.80 16.77
N GLY A 25 24.18 3.88 16.21
CA GLY A 25 24.00 2.44 16.37
C GLY A 25 22.73 1.76 15.83
N ALA A 26 21.91 2.38 14.97
CA ALA A 26 20.84 1.68 14.29
C ALA A 26 21.29 1.22 12.90
N ASP A 27 21.59 -0.08 12.77
CA ASP A 27 21.86 -0.75 11.49
C ASP A 27 20.77 -0.38 10.46
N ILE A 28 21.13 0.42 9.44
CA ILE A 28 20.23 0.82 8.36
C ILE A 28 19.61 -0.41 7.70
N SER A 29 20.33 -1.53 7.64
CA SER A 29 19.80 -2.80 7.15
C SER A 29 18.73 -3.37 8.07
N ALA A 30 18.82 -3.18 9.40
CA ALA A 30 17.74 -3.53 10.32
C ALA A 30 16.51 -2.65 10.15
N ILE A 31 16.68 -1.35 9.86
CA ILE A 31 15.57 -0.45 9.53
C ILE A 31 14.89 -0.91 8.24
N ILE A 32 15.65 -1.15 7.17
CA ILE A 32 15.14 -1.63 5.87
C ILE A 32 14.39 -2.95 6.06
N ARG A 33 14.95 -3.93 6.79
CA ARG A 33 14.28 -5.21 7.10
C ARG A 33 12.94 -4.99 7.79
N ARG A 34 12.87 -4.13 8.81
CA ARG A 34 11.61 -3.82 9.52
C ARG A 34 10.59 -3.16 8.60
N VAL A 35 11.02 -2.22 7.75
CA VAL A 35 10.12 -1.54 6.82
C VAL A 35 9.58 -2.54 5.79
N VAL A 36 10.41 -3.40 5.21
CA VAL A 36 9.98 -4.43 4.26
C VAL A 36 8.97 -5.41 4.90
N GLN A 37 9.27 -5.92 6.10
CA GLN A 37 8.36 -6.82 6.82
C GLN A 37 7.01 -6.16 7.13
N ARG A 38 7.05 -4.90 7.59
CA ARG A 38 5.83 -4.15 7.89
C ARG A 38 5.04 -3.82 6.63
N ARG A 39 5.71 -3.51 5.53
CA ARG A 39 5.09 -3.28 4.22
C ARG A 39 4.31 -4.51 3.78
N THR A 40 4.91 -5.70 3.83
CA THR A 40 4.25 -6.95 3.43
C THR A 40 2.98 -7.19 4.24
N ARG A 41 3.02 -7.01 5.57
CA ARG A 41 1.83 -7.14 6.42
C ARG A 41 0.76 -6.12 6.05
N ILE A 42 1.12 -4.84 5.90
CA ILE A 42 0.17 -3.79 5.51
C ILE A 42 -0.45 -4.08 4.13
N GLN A 43 0.33 -4.58 3.17
CA GLN A 43 -0.21 -4.97 1.85
C GLN A 43 -1.23 -6.10 1.96
N GLN A 44 -0.99 -7.10 2.82
CA GLN A 44 -1.94 -8.19 3.08
C GLN A 44 -3.21 -7.67 3.75
N ASP A 45 -3.06 -6.83 4.78
CA ASP A 45 -4.19 -6.23 5.50
C ASP A 45 -5.04 -5.36 4.57
N LEU A 46 -4.41 -4.52 3.73
CA LEU A 46 -5.10 -3.70 2.73
C LEU A 46 -5.84 -4.56 1.70
N MET A 47 -5.25 -5.66 1.22
CA MET A 47 -5.94 -6.58 0.30
C MET A 47 -7.18 -7.21 0.93
N ALA A 48 -7.07 -7.67 2.17
CA ALA A 48 -8.19 -8.27 2.90
C ALA A 48 -9.31 -7.25 3.12
N MET A 49 -8.98 -6.05 3.58
CA MET A 49 -9.97 -4.99 3.80
C MET A 49 -10.64 -4.55 2.49
N THR A 50 -9.88 -4.36 1.40
CA THR A 50 -10.45 -4.05 0.09
C THR A 50 -11.45 -5.13 -0.36
N HIS A 51 -11.12 -6.41 -0.16
CA HIS A 51 -12.02 -7.51 -0.49
C HIS A 51 -13.30 -7.49 0.34
N ASP A 52 -13.18 -7.31 1.66
CA ASP A 52 -14.32 -7.31 2.58
C ASP A 52 -15.28 -6.14 2.28
N LEU A 53 -14.76 -4.94 2.03
CA LEU A 53 -15.60 -3.78 1.68
C LEU A 53 -16.31 -3.99 0.34
N ALA A 54 -15.62 -4.56 -0.66
CA ALA A 54 -16.24 -4.90 -1.94
C ALA A 54 -17.34 -5.96 -1.80
N LEU A 55 -17.12 -6.96 -0.94
CA LEU A 55 -18.11 -8.00 -0.64
C LEU A 55 -19.34 -7.41 0.05
N VAL A 56 -19.16 -6.55 1.06
CA VAL A 56 -20.26 -5.87 1.76
C VAL A 56 -21.06 -5.00 0.79
N ALA A 57 -20.39 -4.22 -0.06
CA ALA A 57 -21.05 -3.41 -1.10
C ALA A 57 -21.90 -4.28 -2.04
N ALA A 58 -21.38 -5.43 -2.47
CA ALA A 58 -22.11 -6.37 -3.32
C ALA A 58 -23.34 -6.96 -2.61
N GLN A 59 -23.21 -7.36 -1.35
CA GLN A 59 -24.32 -7.89 -0.57
C GLN A 59 -25.43 -6.86 -0.34
N LEU A 60 -25.08 -5.61 -0.05
CA LEU A 60 -26.06 -4.54 0.14
C LEU A 60 -26.88 -4.26 -1.12
N ARG A 61 -26.24 -4.33 -2.30
CA ARG A 61 -26.93 -4.21 -3.60
C ARG A 61 -27.84 -5.38 -3.92
N VAL A 62 -27.54 -6.60 -3.45
CA VAL A 62 -28.44 -7.75 -3.61
C VAL A 62 -29.68 -7.61 -2.71
N LEU A 63 -29.48 -7.09 -1.50
CA LEU A 63 -30.54 -6.85 -0.51
C LEU A 63 -31.37 -5.60 -0.78
N SER A 64 -31.02 -4.78 -1.79
CA SER A 64 -31.78 -3.59 -2.13
C SER A 64 -33.13 -3.93 -2.78
N THR A 65 -33.47 -5.18 -3.05
CA THR A 65 -34.80 -5.58 -3.58
C THR A 65 -35.99 -5.48 -2.59
N ALA A 66 -35.80 -4.89 -1.39
CA ALA A 66 -36.84 -4.73 -0.37
C ALA A 66 -37.85 -3.60 -0.72
N PRO A 67 -39.11 -3.67 -0.24
CA PRO A 67 -40.20 -2.79 -0.68
C PRO A 67 -40.15 -1.33 -0.19
N ASP A 68 -39.29 -1.02 0.77
CA ASP A 68 -39.17 0.33 1.35
C ASP A 68 -38.14 1.18 0.58
N ALA A 69 -38.61 2.27 -0.03
CA ALA A 69 -37.81 3.16 -0.86
C ALA A 69 -36.73 3.93 -0.09
N GLU A 70 -36.96 4.24 1.20
CA GLU A 70 -35.98 4.93 2.03
C GLU A 70 -34.85 3.97 2.41
N ALA A 71 -35.20 2.77 2.86
CA ALA A 71 -34.23 1.71 3.13
C ALA A 71 -33.48 1.26 1.87
N PHE A 72 -34.12 1.26 0.70
CA PHE A 72 -33.46 1.06 -0.59
C PHE A 72 -32.33 2.09 -0.80
N THR A 73 -32.69 3.36 -0.72
CA THR A 73 -31.77 4.48 -1.00
C THR A 73 -30.59 4.48 -0.03
N ALA A 74 -30.87 4.23 1.25
CA ALA A 74 -29.82 4.13 2.26
C ALA A 74 -28.83 2.97 1.96
N ARG A 75 -29.32 1.80 1.58
CA ARG A 75 -28.47 0.65 1.24
C ARG A 75 -27.62 0.91 0.00
N GLU A 76 -28.19 1.52 -1.04
CA GLU A 76 -27.43 1.91 -2.24
C GLU A 76 -26.32 2.91 -1.90
N GLN A 77 -26.61 3.94 -1.11
CA GLN A 77 -25.61 4.92 -0.70
C GLN A 77 -24.47 4.25 0.10
N ILE A 78 -24.82 3.43 1.09
CA ILE A 78 -23.82 2.70 1.90
C ILE A 78 -22.99 1.77 1.00
N ALA A 79 -23.60 1.11 0.02
CA ALA A 79 -22.87 0.26 -0.93
C ALA A 79 -21.90 1.06 -1.82
N VAL A 80 -22.26 2.28 -2.23
CA VAL A 80 -21.35 3.18 -2.93
C VAL A 80 -20.19 3.57 -2.02
N ASP A 81 -20.46 3.99 -0.78
CA ASP A 81 -19.44 4.40 0.18
C ASP A 81 -18.42 3.27 0.45
N PHE A 82 -18.90 2.03 0.59
CA PHE A 82 -18.03 0.85 0.73
C PHE A 82 -17.19 0.58 -0.51
N ALA A 83 -17.76 0.72 -1.71
CA ALA A 83 -17.02 0.53 -2.97
C ALA A 83 -15.94 1.60 -3.14
N ASP A 84 -16.23 2.85 -2.81
CA ASP A 84 -15.27 3.95 -2.83
C ASP A 84 -14.15 3.75 -1.80
N GLY A 85 -14.51 3.27 -0.60
CA GLY A 85 -13.55 2.87 0.43
C GLY A 85 -12.60 1.78 -0.06
N ALA A 86 -13.12 0.72 -0.69
CA ALA A 86 -12.32 -0.35 -1.27
C ALA A 86 -11.34 0.18 -2.33
N LEU A 87 -11.81 1.08 -3.20
CA LEU A 87 -10.98 1.71 -4.21
C LEU A 87 -9.87 2.59 -3.60
N ALA A 88 -10.17 3.31 -2.52
CA ALA A 88 -9.19 4.13 -1.82
C ALA A 88 -8.07 3.27 -1.18
N LEU A 89 -8.44 2.14 -0.56
CA LEU A 89 -7.48 1.19 0.02
C LEU A 89 -6.60 0.54 -1.05
N GLU A 90 -7.17 0.17 -2.20
CA GLU A 90 -6.41 -0.36 -3.33
C GLU A 90 -5.40 0.67 -3.87
N ARG A 91 -5.80 1.94 -3.99
CA ARG A 91 -4.87 3.02 -4.36
C ARG A 91 -3.77 3.22 -3.32
N ALA A 92 -4.10 3.16 -2.03
CA ALA A 92 -3.11 3.25 -0.96
C ALA A 92 -2.10 2.10 -1.02
N ARG A 93 -2.57 0.88 -1.32
CA ARG A 93 -1.73 -0.30 -1.52
C ARG A 93 -0.74 -0.12 -2.67
N LEU A 94 -1.20 0.38 -3.81
CA LEU A 94 -0.36 0.68 -4.97
C LEU A 94 0.67 1.78 -4.67
N SER A 95 0.25 2.85 -3.98
CA SER A 95 1.16 3.92 -3.55
C SER A 95 2.24 3.41 -2.60
N LEU A 96 1.88 2.53 -1.65
CA LEU A 96 2.83 1.90 -0.75
C LEU A 96 3.86 1.05 -1.51
N ASP A 97 3.42 0.30 -2.51
CA ASP A 97 4.30 -0.49 -3.36
C ASP A 97 5.30 0.39 -4.13
N ILE A 98 4.82 1.45 -4.77
CA ILE A 98 5.68 2.42 -5.48
C ILE A 98 6.68 3.08 -4.52
N ALA A 99 6.23 3.58 -3.37
CA ALA A 99 7.07 4.29 -2.41
C ALA A 99 8.16 3.42 -1.76
N THR A 100 8.02 2.09 -1.84
CA THR A 100 8.94 1.14 -1.20
C THR A 100 9.63 0.21 -2.19
N LYS A 101 9.43 0.43 -3.50
CA LYS A 101 10.03 -0.37 -4.57
C LYS A 101 11.55 -0.47 -4.43
N ASP A 102 12.18 0.65 -4.10
CA ASP A 102 13.63 0.73 -3.99
C ASP A 102 14.17 0.10 -2.68
N LEU A 103 13.31 -0.14 -1.69
CA LEU A 103 13.74 -0.79 -0.44
C LEU A 103 14.08 -2.26 -0.62
N GLU A 104 13.40 -2.96 -1.53
CA GLU A 104 13.76 -4.36 -1.85
C GLU A 104 15.09 -4.44 -2.58
N TYR A 105 15.35 -3.49 -3.46
CA TYR A 105 16.61 -3.36 -4.16
C TYR A 105 17.75 -3.05 -3.18
N LEU A 106 17.56 -2.05 -2.31
CA LEU A 106 18.53 -1.71 -1.27
C LEU A 106 18.79 -2.87 -0.31
N ARG A 107 17.76 -3.67 0.02
CA ARG A 107 17.92 -4.90 0.81
C ARG A 107 18.83 -5.91 0.11
N TYR A 108 18.78 -6.04 -1.22
CA TYR A 108 19.62 -6.99 -1.97
C TYR A 108 21.07 -6.49 -2.15
N VAL A 109 21.28 -5.18 -2.23
CA VAL A 109 22.62 -4.59 -2.44
C VAL A 109 23.38 -4.42 -1.13
N LEU A 110 22.69 -4.15 -0.02
CA LEU A 110 23.31 -3.88 1.30
C LEU A 110 23.47 -5.13 2.18
N LEU A 111 22.95 -6.29 1.77
CA LEU A 111 23.03 -7.58 2.49
C LEU A 111 23.64 -8.66 1.60
#